data_AF-A0A6J4XLT8-F1
#
_entry.id   AF-A0A6J4XLT8-F1
#
_cell.length_a   1.000
_cell.length_b   1.000
_cell.length_c   1.000
_cell.angle_alpha   90.00
_cell.angle_beta   90.00
_cell.angle_gamma   90.00
#
_symmetry.space_group_name_H-M   'P 1'
#
loop_
_entity.id
_entity.type
_entity.pdbx_description
1 polymer ?
#
loop_
_entity_poly.entity_id
_entity_poly.type
_entity_poly.pdbx_seq_one_letter_code
_entity_poly.pdbx_strand_id
1 'polypeptide(L)'
;MGDMQLTDFEPEKIQARETEKAEDQKIMDLLGRFTAQMLMAALRNDGHPKPEWGDGETWRFYYLDECRRRGLRILDQLGWPTDDGSEYVNIYTGSVQTLWEVATTRGYFADRHTIADQVWSVIEHWEPYNKDKRNIYLIKYLKEKIEGLREIKARGKLDAYNKNEVKRIPEYEKMIEEERLKAVM
;
A
#
# COMPACT_ATOMS: atom_id res chain seq x y z
N MET A 1 13.29 9.47 -22.74
CA MET A 1 13.26 8.72 -24.01
C MET A 1 14.68 8.28 -24.27
N GLY A 2 14.98 6.99 -24.16
CA GLY A 2 16.30 6.47 -24.55
C GLY A 2 16.42 6.47 -26.06
N ASP A 3 17.59 6.83 -26.58
CA ASP A 3 17.88 6.79 -28.02
C ASP A 3 17.74 5.36 -28.54
N MET A 4 16.75 5.12 -29.40
CA MET A 4 16.62 3.85 -30.12
C MET A 4 17.74 3.76 -31.15
N GLN A 5 18.53 2.68 -31.09
CA GLN A 5 19.63 2.44 -32.01
C GLN A 5 19.15 1.59 -33.19
N LEU A 6 19.81 1.68 -34.34
CA LEU A 6 19.49 0.86 -35.52
C LEU A 6 19.54 -0.65 -35.22
N THR A 7 20.34 -1.05 -34.25
CA THR A 7 20.46 -2.43 -33.76
C THR A 7 19.22 -2.91 -33.00
N ASP A 8 18.27 -2.04 -32.65
CA ASP A 8 16.97 -2.40 -32.05
C ASP A 8 15.98 -2.97 -33.08
N PHE A 9 16.28 -2.84 -34.37
CA PHE A 9 15.45 -3.30 -35.48
C PHE A 9 15.96 -4.60 -36.13
N GLU A 10 16.92 -5.28 -35.49
CA GLU A 10 17.34 -6.62 -35.89
C GLU A 10 16.18 -7.61 -35.72
N PRO A 11 15.91 -8.50 -36.70
CA PRO A 11 14.76 -9.41 -36.67
C PRO A 11 14.65 -10.23 -35.38
N GLU A 12 15.78 -10.69 -34.84
CA GLU A 12 15.84 -11.47 -33.60
C GLU A 12 15.41 -10.66 -32.37
N LYS A 13 15.79 -9.38 -32.29
CA LYS A 13 15.39 -8.49 -31.20
C LYS A 13 13.93 -8.05 -31.30
N ILE A 14 13.43 -7.87 -32.54
CA ILE A 14 12.01 -7.62 -32.78
C ILE A 14 11.20 -8.84 -32.30
N GLN A 15 11.59 -10.05 -32.70
CA GLN A 15 10.90 -11.29 -32.32
C GLN A 15 10.96 -11.56 -30.81
N ALA A 16 12.10 -11.28 -30.16
CA ALA A 16 12.21 -11.36 -28.70
C ALA A 16 11.26 -10.39 -28.00
N ARG A 17 11.20 -9.11 -28.44
CA ARG A 17 10.25 -8.12 -27.91
C ARG A 17 8.79 -8.47 -28.15
N GLU A 18 8.46 -9.07 -29.30
CA GLU A 18 7.10 -9.54 -29.58
C GLU A 18 6.71 -10.72 -28.70
N THR A 19 7.65 -11.62 -28.42
CA THR A 19 7.45 -12.75 -27.51
C THR A 19 7.22 -12.27 -26.08
N GLU A 20 8.07 -11.37 -25.58
CA GLU A 20 7.94 -10.73 -24.27
C GLU A 20 6.58 -10.03 -24.14
N LYS A 21 6.19 -9.19 -25.10
CA LYS A 21 4.86 -8.55 -25.12
C LYS A 21 3.71 -9.55 -25.10
N ALA A 22 3.85 -10.69 -25.78
CA ALA A 22 2.82 -11.73 -25.78
C ALA A 22 2.73 -12.44 -24.43
N GLU A 23 3.84 -12.58 -23.70
CA GLU A 23 3.86 -13.09 -22.33
C GLU A 23 3.25 -12.10 -21.35
N ASP A 24 3.62 -10.82 -21.42
CA ASP A 24 3.05 -9.74 -20.62
C ASP A 24 1.53 -9.66 -20.80
N GLN A 25 1.05 -9.76 -22.05
CA GLN A 25 -0.38 -9.73 -22.34
C GLN A 25 -1.12 -10.92 -21.72
N LYS A 26 -0.52 -12.13 -21.71
CA LYS A 26 -1.13 -13.29 -21.04
C LYS A 26 -1.26 -13.06 -19.54
N ILE A 27 -0.24 -12.47 -18.92
CA ILE A 27 -0.26 -12.14 -17.49
C ILE A 27 -1.34 -11.08 -17.20
N MET A 28 -1.42 -10.03 -18.01
CA MET A 28 -2.43 -8.99 -17.86
C MET A 28 -3.86 -9.52 -18.11
N ASP A 29 -4.05 -10.43 -19.06
CA ASP A 29 -5.34 -11.08 -19.32
C ASP A 29 -5.79 -11.96 -18.14
N LEU A 30 -4.83 -12.63 -17.48
CA LEU A 30 -5.09 -13.40 -16.27
C LEU A 30 -5.50 -12.49 -15.11
N LEU A 31 -4.71 -11.44 -14.83
CA LEU A 31 -5.03 -10.47 -13.79
C LEU A 31 -6.34 -9.72 -14.09
N GLY A 32 -6.66 -9.52 -15.37
CA GLY A 32 -7.95 -9.02 -15.85
C GLY A 32 -9.17 -9.79 -15.33
N ARG A 33 -9.00 -11.06 -14.95
CA ARG A 33 -10.06 -11.93 -14.39
C ARG A 33 -10.15 -11.88 -12.87
N PHE A 34 -9.15 -11.32 -12.19
CA PHE A 34 -9.15 -11.23 -10.74
C PHE A 34 -10.26 -10.28 -10.28
N THR A 35 -10.96 -10.61 -9.20
CA THR A 35 -11.85 -9.65 -8.54
C THR A 35 -11.02 -8.57 -7.82
N ALA A 36 -11.66 -7.46 -7.44
CA ALA A 36 -11.00 -6.45 -6.62
C ALA A 36 -10.49 -7.02 -5.28
N GLN A 37 -11.25 -7.94 -4.69
CA GLN A 37 -10.86 -8.64 -3.46
C GLN A 37 -9.61 -9.52 -3.68
N MET A 38 -9.50 -10.21 -4.82
CA MET A 38 -8.32 -11.02 -5.15
C MET A 38 -7.07 -10.15 -5.34
N LEU A 39 -7.19 -9.03 -6.07
CA LEU A 39 -6.09 -8.06 -6.24
C LEU A 39 -5.62 -7.49 -4.89
N MET A 40 -6.57 -7.07 -4.04
CA MET A 40 -6.28 -6.58 -2.70
C MET A 40 -5.58 -7.63 -1.83
N ALA A 41 -6.08 -8.87 -1.82
CA ALA A 41 -5.49 -9.95 -1.03
C ALA A 41 -4.07 -10.29 -1.48
N ALA A 42 -3.81 -10.31 -2.79
CA ALA A 42 -2.49 -10.57 -3.35
C ALA A 42 -1.48 -9.49 -2.97
N LEU A 43 -1.88 -8.21 -3.00
CA LEU A 43 -1.01 -7.09 -2.59
C LEU A 43 -0.73 -7.11 -1.08
N ARG A 44 -1.73 -7.42 -0.25
CA ARG A 44 -1.59 -7.40 1.22
C ARG A 44 -0.81 -8.56 1.82
N ASN A 45 -0.93 -9.77 1.25
CA ASN A 45 -0.37 -10.98 1.87
C ASN A 45 1.14 -11.08 1.71
N ASP A 46 1.68 -10.76 0.53
CA ASP A 46 3.10 -10.97 0.26
C ASP A 46 3.86 -9.67 -0.03
N GLY A 47 3.17 -8.55 -0.29
CA GLY A 47 3.76 -7.35 -0.92
C GLY A 47 4.38 -7.62 -2.30
N HIS A 48 4.48 -8.90 -2.67
CA HIS A 48 5.23 -9.45 -3.77
C HIS A 48 4.51 -10.72 -4.23
N PRO A 49 3.41 -10.59 -5.01
CA PRO A 49 2.67 -11.75 -5.49
C PRO A 49 3.60 -12.74 -6.18
N LYS A 50 3.56 -14.00 -5.74
CA LYS A 50 4.42 -15.03 -6.30
C LYS A 50 4.03 -15.30 -7.77
N PRO A 51 5.00 -15.53 -8.65
CA PRO A 51 4.71 -15.96 -10.01
C PRO A 51 3.85 -17.24 -9.99
N GLU A 52 2.75 -17.26 -10.74
CA GLU A 52 2.04 -18.52 -11.02
C GLU A 52 2.87 -19.41 -11.96
N TRP A 53 3.76 -18.82 -12.77
CA TRP A 53 4.75 -19.50 -13.62
C TRP A 53 6.12 -18.79 -13.58
N GLY A 54 7.21 -19.54 -13.38
CA GLY A 54 8.61 -19.10 -13.54
C GLY A 54 9.35 -18.64 -12.27
N ASP A 55 10.68 -18.48 -12.38
CA ASP A 55 11.61 -18.07 -11.31
C ASP A 55 12.01 -16.57 -11.42
N GLY A 56 11.09 -15.72 -11.87
CA GLY A 56 11.34 -14.31 -12.22
C GLY A 56 10.94 -13.30 -11.13
N GLU A 57 11.43 -12.07 -11.29
CA GLU A 57 11.11 -10.90 -10.46
C GLU A 57 9.62 -10.78 -10.16
N THR A 58 9.34 -10.26 -8.97
CA THR A 58 8.00 -10.10 -8.42
C THR A 58 6.98 -9.61 -9.44
N TRP A 59 5.86 -10.33 -9.61
CA TRP A 59 4.71 -9.93 -10.45
C TRP A 59 4.03 -8.62 -10.00
N ARG A 60 4.54 -7.96 -8.96
CA ARG A 60 4.01 -6.73 -8.37
C ARG A 60 3.70 -5.68 -9.44
N PHE A 61 4.61 -5.43 -10.39
CA PHE A 61 4.37 -4.43 -11.44
C PHE A 61 3.10 -4.70 -12.26
N TYR A 62 2.82 -5.96 -12.62
CA TYR A 62 1.57 -6.33 -13.31
C TYR A 62 0.33 -6.10 -12.44
N TYR A 63 0.39 -6.39 -11.13
CA TYR A 63 -0.70 -6.08 -10.21
C TYR A 63 -0.92 -4.56 -10.09
N LEU A 64 0.17 -3.77 -10.03
CA LEU A 64 0.08 -2.31 -9.97
C LEU A 64 -0.50 -1.75 -11.27
N ASP A 65 -0.09 -2.27 -12.43
CA ASP A 65 -0.60 -1.85 -13.73
C ASP A 65 -2.07 -2.22 -13.92
N GLU A 66 -2.48 -3.41 -13.45
CA GLU A 66 -3.89 -3.79 -13.47
C GLU A 66 -4.72 -2.90 -12.53
N CYS A 67 -4.18 -2.55 -11.37
CA CYS A 67 -4.81 -1.59 -10.47
C CYS A 67 -4.93 -0.21 -11.13
N ARG A 68 -3.87 0.28 -11.77
CA ARG A 68 -3.89 1.54 -12.52
C ARG A 68 -4.93 1.52 -13.65
N ARG A 69 -4.98 0.42 -14.41
CA ARG A 69 -5.93 0.26 -15.54
C ARG A 69 -7.38 0.32 -15.09
N ARG A 70 -7.70 -0.22 -13.91
CA ARG A 70 -9.06 -0.20 -13.34
C ARG A 70 -9.36 1.07 -12.53
N GLY A 71 -8.34 1.67 -11.92
CA GLY A 71 -8.44 2.86 -11.10
C GLY A 71 -9.49 2.75 -10.00
N LEU A 72 -10.27 3.83 -9.81
CA LEU A 72 -11.32 3.94 -8.80
C LEU A 72 -12.39 2.85 -8.86
N ARG A 73 -12.57 2.17 -10.01
CA ARG A 73 -13.52 1.06 -10.13
C ARG A 73 -13.21 -0.07 -9.14
N ILE A 74 -11.95 -0.23 -8.73
CA ILE A 74 -11.58 -1.21 -7.70
C ILE A 74 -12.24 -0.87 -6.36
N LEU A 75 -12.21 0.39 -5.95
CA LEU A 75 -12.81 0.82 -4.69
C LEU A 75 -14.32 0.61 -4.72
N ASP A 76 -14.98 0.97 -5.82
CA ASP A 76 -16.41 0.73 -6.03
C ASP A 76 -16.76 -0.77 -5.96
N GLN A 77 -15.96 -1.63 -6.61
CA GLN A 77 -16.12 -3.10 -6.54
C GLN A 77 -15.90 -3.68 -5.13
N LEU A 78 -15.14 -2.99 -4.27
CA LEU A 78 -14.97 -3.35 -2.86
C LEU A 78 -16.08 -2.77 -1.96
N GLY A 79 -16.96 -1.92 -2.51
CA GLY A 79 -17.93 -1.13 -1.74
C GLY A 79 -17.27 -0.05 -0.88
N TRP A 80 -16.08 0.42 -1.28
CA TRP A 80 -15.34 1.45 -0.55
C TRP A 80 -15.69 2.84 -1.09
N PRO A 81 -15.68 3.88 -0.23
CA PRO A 81 -15.93 5.25 -0.67
C PRO A 81 -14.97 5.67 -1.80
N THR A 82 -15.42 6.54 -2.70
CA THR A 82 -14.56 7.06 -3.79
C THR A 82 -14.43 8.58 -3.77
N ASP A 83 -15.13 9.25 -2.87
CA ASP A 83 -15.03 10.69 -2.71
C ASP A 83 -13.66 11.06 -2.11
N ASP A 84 -13.01 12.07 -2.68
CA ASP A 84 -11.69 12.56 -2.29
C ASP A 84 -11.57 12.87 -0.78
N GLY A 85 -12.65 13.35 -0.17
CA GLY A 85 -12.74 13.69 1.25
C GLY A 85 -13.05 12.50 2.18
N SER A 86 -13.26 11.30 1.65
CA SER A 86 -13.53 10.11 2.46
C SER A 86 -12.30 9.74 3.29
N GLU A 87 -12.51 9.46 4.57
CA GLU A 87 -11.42 9.09 5.47
C GLU A 87 -11.05 7.61 5.36
N TYR A 88 -9.74 7.36 5.39
CA TYR A 88 -9.12 6.04 5.35
C TYR A 88 -8.14 5.90 6.50
N VAL A 89 -8.04 4.70 7.07
CA VAL A 89 -7.11 4.36 8.13
C VAL A 89 -6.00 3.45 7.59
N ASN A 90 -4.76 3.79 7.90
CA ASN A 90 -3.62 2.97 7.52
C ASN A 90 -3.54 1.72 8.43
N ILE A 91 -3.46 0.53 7.83
CA ILE A 91 -3.50 -0.73 8.59
C ILE A 91 -2.22 -1.01 9.39
N TYR A 92 -1.13 -0.31 9.11
CA TYR A 92 0.17 -0.48 9.78
C TYR A 92 0.41 0.54 10.90
N THR A 93 -0.09 1.77 10.74
CA THR A 93 0.15 2.86 11.70
C THR A 93 -1.10 3.33 12.43
N GLY A 94 -2.29 3.04 11.87
CA GLY A 94 -3.56 3.61 12.32
C GLY A 94 -3.72 5.09 12.03
N SER A 95 -2.86 5.73 11.23
CA SER A 95 -3.07 7.12 10.83
C SER A 95 -4.32 7.25 9.95
N VAL A 96 -5.14 8.26 10.20
CA VAL A 96 -6.32 8.58 9.38
C VAL A 96 -5.97 9.70 8.41
N GLN A 97 -6.33 9.53 7.14
CA GLN A 97 -6.13 10.50 6.07
C GLN A 97 -7.29 10.44 5.09
N THR A 98 -7.54 11.54 4.38
CA THR A 98 -8.51 11.55 3.28
C THR A 98 -7.98 10.75 2.08
N LEU A 99 -8.88 10.23 1.23
CA LEU A 99 -8.51 9.50 0.02
C LEU A 99 -7.56 10.31 -0.88
N TRP A 100 -7.81 11.62 -0.98
CA TRP A 100 -6.92 12.56 -1.67
C TRP A 100 -5.50 12.56 -1.07
N GLU A 101 -5.36 12.71 0.25
CA GLU A 101 -4.06 12.72 0.93
C GLU A 101 -3.33 11.37 0.77
N VAL A 102 -4.05 10.25 0.85
CA VAL A 102 -3.47 8.92 0.64
C VAL A 102 -2.86 8.83 -0.76
N ALA A 103 -3.61 9.23 -1.79
CA ALA A 103 -3.18 9.15 -3.18
C ALA A 103 -2.08 10.16 -3.55
N THR A 104 -2.06 11.34 -2.94
CA THR A 104 -1.21 12.45 -3.40
C THR A 104 0.03 12.71 -2.55
N THR A 105 -0.01 12.43 -1.24
CA THR A 105 1.07 12.78 -0.31
C THR A 105 2.03 11.63 0.03
N ARG A 106 1.66 10.37 -0.29
CA ARG A 106 2.45 9.18 0.09
C ARG A 106 2.56 8.08 -0.98
N GLY A 107 2.07 8.31 -2.21
CA GLY A 107 2.34 7.43 -3.34
C GLY A 107 3.82 7.49 -3.72
N TYR A 108 4.52 6.36 -3.69
CA TYR A 108 5.98 6.24 -3.82
C TYR A 108 6.58 6.67 -5.19
N PHE A 109 5.82 7.30 -6.09
CA PHE A 109 6.28 7.72 -7.41
C PHE A 109 5.62 9.05 -7.81
N ALA A 110 6.42 10.12 -7.83
CA ALA A 110 6.00 11.52 -7.91
C ALA A 110 5.49 12.00 -9.28
N ASP A 111 5.27 11.12 -10.26
CA ASP A 111 5.05 11.55 -11.65
C ASP A 111 3.62 11.31 -12.18
N ARG A 112 2.71 10.72 -11.39
CA ARG A 112 1.29 10.48 -11.78
C ARG A 112 0.34 10.63 -10.59
N HIS A 113 -0.30 11.79 -10.48
CA HIS A 113 -1.02 12.28 -9.29
C HIS A 113 -2.55 12.13 -9.36
N THR A 114 -3.08 10.99 -9.82
CA THR A 114 -4.51 10.72 -9.70
C THR A 114 -4.76 9.59 -8.71
N ILE A 115 -5.89 9.63 -7.99
CA ILE A 115 -6.30 8.53 -7.13
C ILE A 115 -6.43 7.23 -7.95
N ALA A 116 -6.85 7.32 -9.21
CA ALA A 116 -6.91 6.18 -10.12
C ALA A 116 -5.53 5.52 -10.33
N ASP A 117 -4.45 6.32 -10.46
CA ASP A 117 -3.09 5.80 -10.62
C ASP A 117 -2.51 5.19 -9.34
N GLN A 118 -3.03 5.60 -8.19
CA GLN A 118 -2.51 5.24 -6.87
C GLN A 118 -3.45 4.31 -6.09
N VAL A 119 -4.53 3.81 -6.72
CA VAL A 119 -5.53 2.95 -6.05
C VAL A 119 -4.91 1.68 -5.46
N TRP A 120 -3.83 1.18 -6.07
CA TRP A 120 -3.06 0.05 -5.54
C TRP A 120 -2.55 0.33 -4.12
N SER A 121 -2.06 1.55 -3.87
CA SER A 121 -1.51 1.94 -2.57
C SER A 121 -2.60 2.01 -1.49
N VAL A 122 -3.81 2.43 -1.89
CA VAL A 122 -5.01 2.48 -1.05
C VAL A 122 -5.40 1.07 -0.63
N ILE A 123 -5.64 0.17 -1.59
CA ILE A 123 -6.09 -1.19 -1.27
C ILE A 123 -5.01 -2.02 -0.54
N GLU A 124 -3.73 -1.70 -0.77
CA GLU A 124 -2.62 -2.39 -0.11
C GLU A 124 -2.46 -1.97 1.36
N HIS A 125 -2.55 -0.68 1.68
CA HIS A 125 -2.16 -0.18 3.01
C HIS A 125 -3.29 0.45 3.82
N TRP A 126 -4.49 0.61 3.25
CA TRP A 126 -5.56 1.39 3.85
C TRP A 126 -6.91 0.67 3.82
N GLU A 127 -7.78 1.05 4.75
CA GLU A 127 -9.19 0.65 4.80
C GLU A 127 -10.08 1.87 5.05
N PRO A 128 -11.35 1.85 4.61
CA PRO A 128 -12.30 2.92 4.94
C PRO A 128 -12.38 3.13 6.44
N TYR A 129 -12.18 4.37 6.89
CA TYR A 129 -12.21 4.71 8.29
C TYR A 129 -13.66 4.83 8.78
N ASN A 130 -13.94 4.23 9.93
CA ASN A 130 -15.19 4.41 10.64
C ASN A 130 -14.88 4.99 12.03
N LYS A 131 -15.20 6.27 12.22
CA LYS A 131 -14.99 7.01 13.47
C LYS A 131 -15.74 6.46 14.67
N ASP A 132 -16.82 5.71 14.43
CA ASP A 132 -17.65 5.09 15.47
C ASP A 132 -17.03 3.76 15.95
N LYS A 133 -16.02 3.25 15.23
CA LYS A 133 -15.24 2.06 15.62
C LYS A 133 -13.88 2.46 16.19
N ARG A 134 -13.39 1.62 17.09
CA ARG A 134 -12.03 1.74 17.65
C ARG A 134 -11.00 1.59 16.54
N ASN A 135 -9.99 2.45 16.56
CA ASN A 135 -8.85 2.31 15.68
C ASN A 135 -7.87 1.24 16.20
N ILE A 136 -8.19 -0.02 15.92
CA ILE A 136 -7.39 -1.18 16.37
C ILE A 136 -5.95 -1.13 15.82
N TYR A 137 -5.74 -0.55 14.64
CA TYR A 137 -4.44 -0.40 14.02
C TYR A 137 -3.57 0.57 14.80
N LEU A 138 -4.11 1.71 15.21
CA LEU A 138 -3.41 2.68 16.04
C LEU A 138 -3.04 2.09 17.40
N ILE A 139 -3.98 1.40 18.05
CA ILE A 139 -3.74 0.73 19.33
C ILE A 139 -2.59 -0.28 19.21
N LYS A 140 -2.61 -1.12 18.16
CA LYS A 140 -1.56 -2.11 17.92
C LYS A 140 -0.21 -1.43 17.69
N TYR A 141 -0.15 -0.47 16.77
CA TYR A 141 1.07 0.26 16.42
C TYR A 141 1.70 0.94 17.65
N LEU A 142 0.90 1.66 18.45
CA LEU A 142 1.42 2.37 19.62
C LEU A 142 1.90 1.40 20.70
N LYS A 143 1.26 0.26 20.90
CA LYS A 143 1.72 -0.77 21.85
C LYS A 143 3.09 -1.32 21.47
N GLU A 144 3.25 -1.76 20.22
CA GLU A 144 4.53 -2.27 19.70
C GLU A 144 5.61 -1.19 19.77
N LYS A 145 5.26 0.06 19.46
CA LYS A 145 6.18 1.21 19.56
C LYS A 145 6.61 1.48 21.01
N ILE A 146 5.69 1.49 21.96
CA ILE A 146 6.00 1.69 23.39
C ILE A 146 6.91 0.56 23.89
N GLU A 147 6.62 -0.69 23.52
CA GLU A 147 7.43 -1.84 23.88
C GLU A 147 8.87 -1.69 23.37
N GLY A 148 9.05 -1.39 22.07
CA GLY A 148 10.37 -1.14 21.49
C GLY A 148 11.11 0.01 22.18
N LEU A 149 10.43 1.11 22.49
CA LEU A 149 11.03 2.25 23.20
C LEU A 149 11.47 1.88 24.64
N ARG A 150 10.69 1.05 25.34
CA ARG A 150 11.04 0.55 26.68
C ARG A 150 12.26 -0.37 26.62
N GLU A 151 12.37 -1.24 25.61
CA GLU A 151 13.55 -2.08 25.41
C GLU A 151 14.81 -1.26 25.12
N ILE A 152 14.73 -0.27 24.22
CA ILE A 152 15.88 0.58 23.88
C ILE A 152 16.33 1.36 25.13
N LYS A 153 15.37 1.89 25.91
CA LYS A 153 15.66 2.57 27.18
C LYS A 153 16.38 1.65 28.16
N ALA A 154 15.94 0.40 28.30
CA ALA A 154 16.57 -0.59 29.19
C ALA A 154 18.00 -0.94 28.75
N ARG A 155 18.30 -0.95 27.45
CA ARG A 155 19.65 -1.21 26.91
C ARG A 155 20.61 -0.02 27.06
N GLY A 156 20.14 1.15 27.49
CA GLY A 156 20.97 2.33 27.79
C GLY A 156 21.56 3.05 26.56
N LYS A 157 21.28 2.59 25.34
CA LYS A 157 21.79 3.18 24.08
C LYS A 157 20.75 4.11 23.44
N LEU A 158 20.48 5.25 24.08
CA LEU A 158 19.58 6.25 23.53
C LEU A 158 20.34 7.39 22.86
N ASP A 159 20.21 7.51 21.53
CA ASP A 159 20.54 8.76 20.82
C ASP A 159 19.51 9.87 21.14
N ALA A 160 19.74 11.07 20.60
CA ALA A 160 18.87 12.22 20.85
C ALA A 160 17.41 11.99 20.38
N TYR A 161 17.23 11.28 19.26
CA TYR A 161 15.92 10.97 18.71
C TYR A 161 15.15 10.02 19.63
N ASN A 162 15.77 8.91 20.02
CA ASN A 162 15.20 7.91 20.91
C ASN A 162 14.91 8.48 22.31
N LYS A 163 15.74 9.41 22.81
CA LYS A 163 15.45 10.13 24.07
C LYS A 163 14.15 10.92 24.00
N ASN A 164 13.87 11.57 22.87
CA ASN A 164 12.63 12.34 22.70
C ASN A 164 11.42 11.41 22.53
N GLU A 165 11.54 10.35 21.74
CA GLU A 165 10.45 9.38 21.56
C GLU A 165 10.09 8.65 22.87
N VAL A 166 11.07 8.28 23.70
CA VAL A 166 10.81 7.70 25.03
C VAL A 166 10.02 8.65 25.94
N LYS A 167 10.24 9.97 25.85
CA LYS A 167 9.47 10.95 26.63
C LYS A 167 8.01 11.03 26.20
N ARG A 168 7.68 10.57 25.00
CA ARG A 168 6.31 10.54 24.45
C ARG A 168 5.53 9.28 24.82
N ILE A 169 6.12 8.31 25.52
CA ILE A 169 5.40 7.12 25.98
C ILE A 169 4.08 7.47 26.71
N PRO A 170 4.02 8.44 27.64
CA PRO A 170 2.76 8.82 28.30
C PRO A 170 1.71 9.37 27.33
N GLU A 171 2.13 10.10 26.29
CA GLU A 171 1.24 10.59 25.22
C GLU A 171 0.66 9.41 24.43
N TYR A 172 1.50 8.44 24.05
CA TYR A 172 1.07 7.23 23.34
C TYR A 172 0.12 6.37 24.18
N GLU A 173 0.39 6.21 25.49
CA GLU A 173 -0.50 5.50 26.41
C GLU A 173 -1.87 6.20 26.53
N LYS A 174 -1.88 7.54 26.59
CA LYS A 174 -3.11 8.32 26.60
C LYS A 174 -3.92 8.13 25.32
N MET A 175 -3.28 8.17 24.14
CA MET A 175 -3.95 7.94 22.85
C MET A 175 -4.58 6.54 22.79
N ILE A 176 -3.88 5.51 23.30
CA ILE A 176 -4.43 4.15 23.38
C ILE A 176 -5.69 4.11 24.25
N GLU A 177 -5.67 4.80 25.39
CA GLU A 177 -6.81 4.83 26.31
C GLU A 177 -8.00 5.59 25.70
N GLU A 178 -7.75 6.75 25.08
CA GLU A 178 -8.77 7.52 24.35
C GLU A 178 -9.45 6.66 23.27
N GLU A 179 -8.69 5.88 22.50
CA GLU A 179 -9.24 4.95 21.50
C GLU A 179 -10.00 3.77 22.12
N ARG A 180 -9.61 3.27 23.30
CA ARG A 180 -10.33 2.19 23.98
C ARG A 180 -11.66 2.65 24.54
N LEU A 181 -11.74 3.91 24.96
CA LEU A 181 -12.94 4.54 25.49
C LEU A 181 -13.98 4.84 24.40
N LYS A 182 -13.60 4.85 23.11
CA LYS A 182 -14.56 4.81 22.01
C LYS A 182 -15.37 3.51 22.14
N ALA A 183 -16.62 3.67 22.59
CA ALA A 183 -17.53 2.56 22.86
C ALA A 183 -17.75 1.75 21.58
N VAL A 184 -17.88 0.43 21.72
CA VAL A 184 -18.51 -0.39 20.69
C VAL A 184 -20.00 -0.08 20.79
N MET A 185 -20.45 0.97 20.10
CA MET A 185 -21.88 1.23 19.89
C MET A 185 -22.34 0.47 18.65
#